data_AF-A0A662P2M4-F1
#
_entry.id   AF-A0A662P2M4-F1
#
_cell.length_a   1.000
_cell.length_b   1.000
_cell.length_c   1.000
_cell.angle_alpha   90.00
_cell.angle_beta   90.00
_cell.angle_gamma   90.00
#
_symmetry.space_group_name_H-M   'P 1'
#
loop_
_entity.id
_entity.type
_entity.pdbx_description
1 polymer ?
#
loop_
_entity_poly.entity_id
_entity_poly.type
_entity_poly.pdbx_seq_one_letter_code
_entity_poly.pdbx_strand_id
1 'polypeptide(L)' 'MRMLAIHVDYIKWKAKKKSKGFHEELGENRIGEVGDSVVFFVCGEKGDLGKIDLIVREMLDIVSRLK' A
#
# COMPACT_ATOMS: atom_id res chain seq x y z
N MET A 1 11.41 -7.47 2.82
CA MET A 1 10.25 -6.63 2.45
C MET A 1 10.25 -5.50 3.45
N ARG A 2 10.07 -4.26 2.99
CA ARG A 2 10.03 -3.08 3.86
C ARG A 2 8.65 -2.44 3.79
N MET A 3 8.18 -1.94 4.92
CA MET A 3 6.88 -1.30 5.03
C MET A 3 6.99 0.00 5.82
N LEU A 4 6.26 1.02 5.37
CA LEU A 4 6.01 2.26 6.11
C LEU A 4 4.51 2.44 6.26
N ALA A 5 4.03 2.56 7.49
CA ALA A 5 2.64 2.84 7.81
C ALA A 5 2.49 4.31 8.27
N ILE A 6 1.55 5.03 7.67
CA ILE A 6 1.25 6.42 8.04
C ILE A 6 -0.26 6.52 8.25
N HIS A 7 -0.68 6.87 9.46
CA HIS A 7 -2.06 7.27 9.73
C HIS A 7 -2.27 8.70 9.24
N VAL A 8 -3.26 8.91 8.39
CA VAL A 8 -3.56 10.19 7.75
C VAL A 8 -5.05 10.46 7.81
N ASP A 9 -5.42 11.73 7.99
CA ASP A 9 -6.82 12.16 7.92
C ASP A 9 -7.40 12.06 6.50
N TYR A 10 -6.52 12.13 5.49
CA TYR A 10 -6.91 12.12 4.08
C TYR A 10 -5.74 11.70 3.18
N ILE A 11 -6.03 10.86 2.19
CA ILE A 11 -5.13 10.59 1.07
C ILE A 11 -5.85 10.72 -0.26
N LYS A 12 -5.17 11.32 -1.24
CA LYS A 12 -5.57 11.39 -2.64
C LYS A 12 -4.44 10.95 -3.54
N TRP A 13 -4.74 10.17 -4.57
CA TRP A 13 -3.75 9.78 -5.57
C TRP A 13 -4.26 9.98 -6.99
N LYS A 14 -3.32 10.16 -7.91
CA LYS A 14 -3.56 10.19 -9.36
C LYS A 14 -2.43 9.47 -10.07
N ALA A 15 -2.73 8.37 -10.73
CA ALA A 15 -1.78 7.62 -11.53
C ALA A 15 -1.20 8.50 -12.63
N LYS A 16 0.13 8.47 -12.75
CA LYS A 16 0.89 9.18 -13.79
C LYS A 16 1.33 8.18 -14.89
N LYS A 17 2.28 8.59 -15.72
CA LYS A 17 2.87 7.72 -16.74
C LYS A 17 3.42 6.44 -16.09
N LYS A 18 3.35 5.33 -16.83
CA LYS A 18 3.88 4.03 -16.42
C LYS A 18 5.35 4.16 -15.99
N SER A 19 5.70 3.60 -14.84
CA SER A 19 7.09 3.42 -14.43
C SER A 19 7.77 2.39 -15.32
N LYS A 20 9.11 2.37 -15.36
CA LYS A 20 9.86 1.34 -16.08
C LYS A 20 9.59 -0.03 -15.45
N GLY A 21 9.33 -1.04 -16.28
CA GLY A 21 9.10 -2.43 -15.85
C GLY A 21 7.65 -2.90 -16.01
N PHE A 22 7.30 -3.94 -15.24
CA PHE A 22 5.94 -4.50 -15.18
C PHE A 22 4.97 -3.45 -14.62
N HIS A 23 3.79 -3.37 -15.23
CA HIS A 23 2.74 -2.45 -14.83
C HIS A 23 1.39 -3.11 -15.03
N GLU A 24 0.49 -2.94 -14.07
CA GLU A 24 -0.90 -3.37 -14.22
C GLU A 24 -1.67 -2.45 -15.17
N GLU A 25 -2.70 -2.99 -15.80
CA GLU A 25 -3.67 -2.18 -16.54
C GLU A 25 -4.62 -1.49 -15.57
N LEU A 26 -4.46 -0.17 -15.44
CA LEU A 26 -5.12 0.61 -14.38
C LEU A 26 -6.64 0.88 -14.59
N GLY A 27 -7.27 0.35 -15.65
CA GLY A 27 -8.70 0.56 -15.94
C GLY A 27 -9.16 2.01 -15.74
N GLU A 28 -10.31 2.19 -15.07
CA GLU A 28 -10.86 3.49 -14.65
C GLU A 28 -10.20 4.06 -13.38
N ASN A 29 -9.42 3.26 -12.66
CA ASN A 29 -8.88 3.57 -11.32
C ASN A 29 -7.62 4.45 -11.36
N ARG A 30 -7.64 5.52 -12.16
CA ARG A 30 -6.52 6.46 -12.30
C ARG A 30 -6.50 7.54 -11.23
N ILE A 31 -7.59 7.73 -10.50
CA ILE A 31 -7.71 8.72 -9.42
C ILE A 31 -8.50 8.05 -8.29
N GLY A 32 -8.07 8.27 -7.05
CA GLY A 32 -8.81 7.83 -5.87
C GLY A 32 -8.57 8.76 -4.69
N GLU A 33 -9.50 8.73 -3.75
CA GLU A 33 -9.41 9.47 -2.50
C GLU A 33 -10.08 8.70 -1.37
N VAL A 34 -9.50 8.77 -0.18
CA VAL A 34 -9.99 8.12 1.03
C VAL A 34 -9.73 9.06 2.22
N GLY A 35 -10.72 9.24 3.09
CA GLY A 35 -10.56 9.92 4.38
C GLY A 35 -9.87 9.02 5.41
N ASP A 36 -9.84 9.44 6.68
CA ASP A 36 -9.24 8.75 7.85
C ASP A 36 -8.80 7.29 7.59
N SER A 37 -7.50 7.12 7.34
CA SER A 37 -6.94 5.87 6.83
C SER A 37 -5.49 5.66 7.27
N VAL A 38 -5.09 4.38 7.35
CA VAL A 38 -3.68 4.01 7.45
C VAL A 38 -3.16 3.64 6.06
N VAL A 39 -2.19 4.41 5.57
CA VAL A 39 -1.56 4.21 4.28
C VAL A 39 -0.31 3.36 4.48
N PHE A 40 -0.26 2.22 3.80
CA PHE A 40 0.90 1.33 3.80
C PHE A 40 1.68 1.46 2.50
N PHE A 41 2.92 1.93 2.59
CA PHE A 41 3.89 1.85 1.49
C PHE A 41 4.68 0.57 1.64
N VAL A 42 4.56 -0.34 0.67
CA VAL A 42 5.19 -1.67 0.70
C VAL A 42 6.23 -1.80 -0.40
N CYS A 43 7.44 -2.22 -0.04
CA CYS A 43 8.53 -2.48 -0.96
C CYS A 43 8.96 -3.95 -0.86
N GLY A 44 8.59 -4.75 -1.86
CA GLY A 44 9.01 -6.14 -2.00
C GLY A 44 10.48 -6.27 -2.41
N GLU A 45 11.24 -7.11 -1.70
CA GLU A 45 12.62 -7.44 -2.03
C GLU A 45 12.72 -8.89 -2.55
N LYS A 46 13.85 -9.23 -3.18
CA LYS A 46 14.09 -10.58 -3.69
C LYS A 46 14.04 -11.60 -2.53
N GLY A 47 13.18 -12.61 -2.64
CA GLY A 47 13.02 -13.66 -1.63
C GLY A 47 11.89 -13.45 -0.62
N ASP A 48 11.07 -12.40 -0.77
CA ASP A 48 9.96 -12.13 0.16
C ASP A 48 8.62 -12.78 -0.20
N LEU A 49 8.52 -13.53 -1.29
CA LEU A 49 7.26 -14.12 -1.76
C LEU A 49 6.57 -14.98 -0.68
N GLY A 50 7.33 -15.66 0.18
CA GLY A 50 6.80 -16.46 1.28
C GLY A 50 6.43 -15.69 2.55
N LYS A 51 6.56 -14.35 2.56
CA LYS A 51 6.35 -13.50 3.75
C LYS A 51 5.07 -12.65 3.68
N ILE A 52 4.26 -12.83 2.63
CA ILE A 52 3.04 -12.03 2.42
C ILE A 52 2.09 -12.16 3.63
N ASP A 53 1.85 -13.39 4.09
CA ASP A 53 0.95 -13.63 5.23
C ASP A 53 1.42 -12.96 6.53
N LEU A 54 2.74 -12.94 6.76
CA LEU A 54 3.33 -12.28 7.93
C LEU A 54 3.05 -10.77 7.88
N ILE A 55 3.19 -10.17 6.71
CA ILE A 55 3.06 -8.73 6.51
C ILE A 55 1.60 -8.30 6.59
N VAL A 56 0.69 -9.09 6.03
CA VAL A 56 -0.76 -8.85 6.19
C VAL A 56 -1.15 -8.90 7.67
N ARG A 57 -0.62 -9.85 8.45
CA ARG A 57 -0.88 -9.91 9.90
C ARG A 57 -0.34 -8.67 10.63
N GLU A 58 0.86 -8.21 10.29
CA GLU A 58 1.45 -7.01 10.89
C GLU A 58 0.67 -5.74 10.54
N MET A 59 0.19 -5.61 9.30
CA MET A 59 -0.71 -4.52 8.89
C MET A 59 -2.00 -4.51 9.73
N LEU A 60 -2.62 -5.67 9.92
CA LEU A 60 -3.85 -5.80 10.72
C LEU A 60 -3.61 -5.46 12.20
N ASP A 61 -2.49 -5.88 12.77
CA ASP A 61 -2.11 -5.54 14.14
C ASP A 61 -1.91 -4.02 14.30
N ILE A 62 -1.20 -3.35 13.37
CA ILE A 62 -1.03 -1.90 13.37
C ILE A 62 -2.39 -1.19 13.32
N VAL A 63 -3.27 -1.59 12.41
CA VAL A 63 -4.62 -1.01 12.29
C VAL A 63 -5.44 -1.23 13.57
N SER A 64 -5.29 -2.38 14.22
CA SER A 64 -6.02 -2.67 15.47
C SER A 64 -5.62 -1.78 16.64
N ARG A 65 -4.37 -1.28 16.66
CA ARG A 65 -3.82 -0.43 17.72
C ARG A 65 -4.11 1.06 17.54
N LEU A 66 -4.51 1.47 16.34
CA LEU A 66 -4.86 2.86 16.00
C LEU A 66 -6.36 3.14 16.21
N LYS A 67 -7.13 2.15 16.66
CA LYS A 67 -8.52 2.28 17.10
C LYS A 67 -8.62 2.56 18.59
#